data_AF-A0AA37I380-F1
#
_entry.id   AF-A0AA37I380-F1
#
_cell.length_a   1.000
_cell.length_b   1.000
_cell.length_c   1.000
_cell.angle_alpha   90.00
_cell.angle_beta   90.00
_cell.angle_gamma   90.00
#
_symmetry.space_group_name_H-M   'P 1'
#
loop_
_entity.id
_entity.type
_entity.pdbx_description
1 polymer ?
#
loop_
_entity_poly.entity_id
_entity_poly.type
_entity_poly.pdbx_seq_one_letter_code
_entity_poly.pdbx_strand_id
1 'polypeptide(L)' 'MEYRAKDKLLQAVLKEPILCKYGEYDPDDYLTVDDAIESDNEVVSAVGRIIERQSSNVSDRDIYREVCNHLS' A
#
# COMPACT_ATOMS: atom_id res chain seq x y z
N MET A 1 -7.76 -6.00 17.59
CA MET A 1 -8.06 -5.00 16.55
C MET A 1 -8.74 -5.74 15.41
N GLU A 2 -9.85 -5.24 14.88
CA GLU A 2 -10.55 -5.89 13.76
C GLU A 2 -10.00 -5.34 12.44
N TYR A 3 -9.41 -6.21 11.62
CA TYR A 3 -8.84 -5.81 10.34
C TYR A 3 -9.93 -5.55 9.31
N ARG A 4 -9.83 -4.40 8.63
CA ARG A 4 -10.74 -4.01 7.55
C ARG A 4 -10.46 -4.84 6.31
N ALA A 5 -11.42 -4.88 5.38
CA ALA A 5 -11.24 -5.57 4.10
C ALA A 5 -10.00 -5.07 3.33
N LYS A 6 -9.70 -3.76 3.44
CA LYS A 6 -8.51 -3.13 2.86
C LYS A 6 -7.19 -3.67 3.44
N ASP A 7 -7.15 -4.01 4.73
CA ASP A 7 -5.93 -4.53 5.38
C ASP A 7 -5.65 -5.97 4.93
N LYS A 8 -6.69 -6.77 4.66
CA LYS A 8 -6.53 -8.10 4.07
C LYS A 8 -5.98 -8.04 2.65
N LEU A 9 -6.43 -7.05 1.87
CA LEU A 9 -5.89 -6.80 0.53
C LEU A 9 -4.43 -6.36 0.60
N LEU A 10 -4.09 -5.45 1.51
CA LEU A 10 -2.70 -5.03 1.76
C LEU A 10 -1.81 -6.24 2.03
N GLN A 11 -2.22 -7.09 2.97
CA GLN A 11 -1.46 -8.28 3.34
C GLN A 11 -1.28 -9.26 2.18
N ALA A 12 -2.27 -9.39 1.29
CA ALA A 12 -2.14 -10.22 0.10
C ALA A 12 -1.12 -9.65 -0.91
N VAL A 13 -1.08 -8.33 -1.07
CA VAL A 13 -0.14 -7.65 -1.97
C VAL A 13 1.27 -7.62 -1.39
N LEU A 14 1.43 -7.22 -0.13
CA LEU A 14 2.74 -7.06 0.49
C LEU A 14 3.47 -8.40 0.64
N LYS A 15 2.77 -9.53 0.70
CA LYS A 15 3.39 -10.88 0.76
C LYS A 15 3.87 -11.41 -0.59
N GLU A 16 3.73 -10.63 -1.67
CA GLU A 16 4.26 -11.01 -2.97
C GLU A 16 5.81 -10.98 -2.94
N PRO A 17 6.50 -12.11 -3.17
CA PRO A 17 7.95 -12.20 -2.94
C PRO A 17 8.81 -11.27 -3.79
N ILE A 18 8.38 -10.96 -5.02
CA ILE A 18 9.12 -10.04 -5.90
C ILE A 18 9.01 -8.61 -5.36
N LEU A 19 7.84 -8.23 -4.87
CA LEU A 19 7.60 -6.93 -4.25
C LEU A 19 8.39 -6.77 -2.95
N CYS A 20 8.39 -7.77 -2.06
CA CYS A 20 9.22 -7.77 -0.85
C CYS A 20 10.70 -7.58 -1.19
N LYS A 21 11.18 -8.30 -2.22
CA LYS A 21 12.57 -8.22 -2.65
C LYS A 21 12.90 -6.86 -3.26
N TYR A 22 11.98 -6.30 -4.05
CA TYR A 22 12.18 -5.01 -4.70
C TYR A 22 12.18 -3.85 -3.69
N GLY A 23 11.25 -3.87 -2.74
CA GLY A 23 11.15 -2.85 -1.70
C GLY A 23 12.04 -3.09 -0.48
N GLU A 24 12.68 -4.25 -0.35
CA GLU A 24 13.54 -4.60 0.79
C GLU A 24 12.83 -4.46 2.16
N TYR A 25 11.59 -4.96 2.25
CA TYR A 25 10.77 -4.88 3.47
C TYR A 25 10.30 -6.26 3.96
N ASP A 26 9.97 -6.38 5.25
CA ASP A 26 9.24 -7.53 5.79
C ASP A 26 7.73 -7.24 5.77
N PRO A 27 6.89 -8.05 5.09
CA PRO A 27 5.45 -7.82 5.03
C PRO A 27 4.74 -7.89 6.39
N ASP A 28 5.33 -8.57 7.38
CA ASP A 28 4.74 -8.69 8.71
C ASP A 28 4.94 -7.41 9.57
N ASP A 29 5.78 -6.46 9.12
CA ASP A 29 5.94 -5.14 9.75
C ASP A 29 4.77 -4.18 9.45
N TYR A 30 3.93 -4.48 8.45
CA TYR A 30 2.88 -3.56 7.95
C TYR A 30 1.51 -4.22 7.95
N LEU A 31 0.83 -4.18 9.09
CA LEU A 31 -0.41 -4.94 9.32
C LEU A 31 -1.67 -4.21 8.83
N THR A 32 -1.64 -2.88 8.75
CA THR A 32 -2.78 -2.07 8.31
C THR A 32 -2.40 -1.13 7.17
N VAL A 33 -3.41 -0.71 6.40
CA VAL A 33 -3.22 0.29 5.33
C VAL A 33 -2.69 1.61 5.88
N ASP A 34 -3.09 1.96 7.09
CA ASP A 34 -2.65 3.20 7.74
C ASP A 34 -1.15 3.10 8.08
N ASP A 35 -0.68 1.97 8.63
CA ASP A 35 0.76 1.71 8.87
C ASP A 35 1.56 1.77 7.57
N ALA A 36 1.02 1.21 6.49
CA ALA A 36 1.69 1.19 5.19
C ALA A 36 1.84 2.61 4.61
N ILE A 37 0.82 3.46 4.71
CA ILE A 37 0.84 4.85 4.21
C ILE A 37 1.87 5.70 4.96
N GLU A 38 2.06 5.44 6.25
CA GLU A 38 3.02 6.15 7.11
C GLU A 38 4.45 5.60 7.01
N SER A 39 4.67 4.53 6.23
CA SER A 39 5.97 3.89 6.07
C SER A 39 6.98 4.80 5.34
N ASP A 40 8.22 4.78 5.80
CA ASP A 40 9.38 5.35 5.09
C ASP A 40 9.76 4.52 3.84
N ASN A 41 9.22 3.30 3.71
CA ASN A 41 9.43 2.48 2.53
C ASN A 41 8.50 2.94 1.41
N GLU A 42 9.06 3.57 0.38
CA GLU A 42 8.33 4.14 -0.76
C GLU A 42 7.41 3.12 -1.46
N VAL A 43 7.84 1.86 -1.55
CA VAL A 43 7.04 0.79 -2.16
C VAL A 43 5.83 0.46 -1.30
N VAL A 44 6.03 0.31 0.00
CA VAL A 44 4.94 0.02 0.96
C VAL A 44 3.96 1.19 1.03
N SER A 45 4.45 2.43 1.14
CA SER A 45 3.62 3.63 1.13
C SER A 45 2.80 3.78 -0.15
N ALA A 46 3.42 3.55 -1.32
CA ALA A 46 2.71 3.57 -2.59
C ALA A 46 1.58 2.53 -2.62
N VAL A 47 1.83 1.29 -2.18
CA VAL A 47 0.81 0.23 -2.12
C VAL A 47 -0.33 0.59 -1.17
N GLY A 48 -0.02 1.11 0.03
CA GLY A 48 -1.01 1.57 1.00
C GLY A 48 -1.94 2.65 0.40
N ARG A 49 -1.36 3.64 -0.29
CA ARG A 49 -2.11 4.72 -0.95
C ARG A 49 -3.00 4.20 -2.08
N ILE A 50 -2.53 3.26 -2.89
CA ILE A 50 -3.33 2.64 -3.96
C ILE A 50 -4.57 1.96 -3.37
N ILE A 51 -4.37 1.13 -2.34
CA ILE A 51 -5.44 0.35 -1.72
C ILE A 51 -6.45 1.26 -1.01
N GLU A 52 -5.99 2.30 -0.31
CA GLU A 52 -6.88 3.27 0.35
C GLU A 52 -7.77 3.99 -0.68
N ARG A 53 -7.21 4.44 -1.80
CA ARG A 53 -7.96 5.20 -2.80
C ARG A 53 -8.90 4.34 -3.65
N GLN A 54 -8.57 3.07 -3.88
CA GLN A 54 -9.50 2.14 -4.53
C GLN A 54 -10.79 1.94 -3.73
N SER A 55 -10.73 2.06 -2.40
CA SER A 55 -11.93 1.98 -1.56
C SER A 55 -12.87 3.19 -1.70
N SER A 56 -12.42 4.27 -2.37
CA SER A 56 -13.10 5.57 -2.46
C SER A 56 -13.77 5.87 -3.81
N ASN A 57 -13.93 4.89 -4.72
CA ASN A 57 -14.48 5.09 -6.07
C ASN A 57 -13.75 6.16 -6.91
N VAL A 58 -12.45 6.34 -6.67
CA VAL A 58 -11.59 7.26 -7.43
C VAL A 58 -11.17 6.60 -8.75
N SER A 59 -10.98 7.38 -9.82
CA SER A 59 -10.52 6.85 -11.09
C SER A 59 -9.05 6.39 -11.01
N ASP A 60 -8.69 5.31 -11.70
CA ASP A 60 -7.31 4.79 -11.73
C ASP A 60 -6.28 5.85 -12.11
N ARG A 61 -6.66 6.78 -13.01
CA ARG A 61 -5.82 7.91 -13.43
C ARG A 61 -5.52 8.86 -12.26
N ASP A 62 -6.51 9.15 -11.44
CA ASP A 62 -6.33 10.06 -10.31
C ASP A 62 -5.50 9.41 -9.20
N ILE A 63 -5.69 8.10 -8.98
CA ILE A 63 -4.85 7.29 -8.07
C ILE A 63 -3.40 7.32 -8.54
N TYR A 64 -3.16 7.03 -9.82
CA TYR A 64 -1.82 7.06 -10.41
C TYR A 64 -1.15 8.43 -10.23
N ARG A 65 -1.87 9.53 -10.51
CA ARG A 65 -1.33 10.89 -10.35
C ARG A 65 -0.95 11.17 -8.91
N GLU A 66 -1.79 10.79 -7.95
CA GLU A 66 -1.52 11.01 -6.52
C GLU A 66 -0.28 10.24 -6.05
N VAL A 67 -0.18 8.97 -6.43
CA VAL A 67 0.96 8.11 -6.08
C VAL A 67 2.25 8.63 -6.72
N CYS A 68 2.22 9.00 -8.00
CA CYS A 68 3.39 9.59 -8.66
C CYS A 68 3.84 10.89 -8.01
N ASN A 69 2.89 11.76 -7.60
CA ASN A 69 3.22 12.99 -6.90
C ASN A 69 3.85 12.74 -5.52
N HIS A 70 3.51 11.63 -4.87
CA HIS A 70 4.13 11.26 -3.60
C HIS A 70 5.57 10.76 -3.78
N LEU A 71 5.85 10.06 -4.88
CA LEU A 71 7.15 9.47 -5.21
C LEU A 71 8.11 10.42 -5.96
N SER A 72 7.74 11.69 -6.16
CA SER A 72 8.53 12.70 -6.88
C SER A 72 9.20 13.67 -5.93
#